data_AF-A0A3A4JHY8-F1
#
_entry.id   AF-A0A3A4JHY8-F1
#
_cell.length_a   1.000
_cell.length_b   1.000
_cell.length_c   1.000
_cell.angle_alpha   90.00
_cell.angle_beta   90.00
_cell.angle_gamma   90.00
#
_symmetry.space_group_name_H-M   'P 1'
#
loop_
_entity.id
_entity.type
_entity.pdbx_description
1 polymer ?
#
loop_
_entity_poly.entity_id
_entity_poly.type
_entity_poly.pdbx_seq_one_letter_code
_entity_poly.pdbx_strand_id
1 'polypeptide(L)'
;MNLDNESAESGIDKMRLDFVRFYHLSVAAEFARSDGERTALLKEADRISTPWREVPGERTIDWWYLSAAVGEWARDSAGMQGHLDAVDEGRIYITNDQRASLVQAKQLNAAREAAIRPAEFTDELAMLPYRARIKPAEDTEAIEKHTTSWWLAREWLSDISCVYPEQVVDVEIAWYDQHSGEWRNLIEGSGVGTEDLRVELADLDRLLGGRRTLDPKPWLNDLVNDVLSDEYRAALVEQNNPWASTEHRIEHRLHADDLRDQILEFAGVEHAADHLADIDTSVKEMNHFALEPQTGTWVDQMSRTAEYAFRQSEREVVRVNYHPDPTQPDYAIHAGYSNVDSENPWYAEEQISWKAEGKRLIEIRLLGRFNDLPALVQELQTYRIDGVGAGSQSIPASILDRLSNFDRYLIECADMAGNSKRLADGIRARAPYVVAARGDSVRGTRVDGLGDGGANQNVESGGRTIAQGQPSAIARGGESDRRQRLRRNRPSSRQRPGGRHL
;
A
#
# COMPACT_ATOMS: atom_id res chain seq x y z
N MET A 1 -34.66 -25.02 -1.01
CA MET A 1 -34.04 -23.69 -0.86
C MET A 1 -33.16 -23.77 0.36
N ASN A 2 -31.85 -23.72 0.14
CA ASN A 2 -30.78 -24.33 0.94
C ASN A 2 -30.28 -23.41 2.05
N LEU A 3 -30.82 -23.53 3.27
CA LEU A 3 -30.23 -22.88 4.46
C LEU A 3 -29.19 -23.76 5.17
N ASP A 4 -29.16 -25.07 4.87
CA ASP A 4 -28.22 -26.01 5.49
C ASP A 4 -26.85 -26.06 4.79
N ASN A 5 -26.74 -25.65 3.51
CA ASN A 5 -25.46 -25.63 2.79
C ASN A 5 -24.58 -24.44 3.18
N GLU A 6 -25.13 -23.24 3.39
CA GLU A 6 -24.33 -22.05 3.75
C GLU A 6 -23.69 -22.20 5.16
N SER A 7 -24.40 -22.87 6.10
CA SER A 7 -23.85 -23.19 7.43
C SER A 7 -22.78 -24.30 7.38
N ALA A 8 -22.88 -25.23 6.43
CA ALA A 8 -21.90 -26.30 6.27
C ALA A 8 -20.63 -25.78 5.58
N GLU A 9 -20.75 -25.00 4.51
CA GLU A 9 -19.63 -24.34 3.82
C GLU A 9 -18.86 -23.40 4.77
N SER A 10 -19.57 -22.61 5.59
CA SER A 10 -18.94 -21.80 6.64
C SER A 10 -18.18 -22.64 7.69
N GLY A 11 -18.63 -23.88 7.93
CA GLY A 11 -18.01 -24.81 8.89
C GLY A 11 -16.73 -25.50 8.39
N ILE A 12 -16.67 -25.92 7.13
CA ILE A 12 -15.43 -26.50 6.54
C ILE A 12 -14.36 -25.42 6.41
N ASP A 13 -14.74 -24.21 6.00
CA ASP A 13 -13.81 -23.08 5.85
C ASP A 13 -13.18 -22.69 7.18
N LYS A 14 -14.00 -22.60 8.22
CA LYS A 14 -13.51 -22.34 9.58
C LYS A 14 -12.57 -23.45 10.08
N MET A 15 -12.92 -24.72 9.84
CA MET A 15 -12.10 -25.87 10.23
C MET A 15 -10.73 -25.85 9.53
N ARG A 16 -10.71 -25.57 8.23
CA ARG A 16 -9.47 -25.42 7.45
C ARG A 16 -8.62 -24.25 7.94
N LEU A 17 -9.23 -23.11 8.25
CA LEU A 17 -8.53 -21.95 8.81
C LEU A 17 -7.93 -22.26 10.19
N ASP A 18 -8.71 -22.89 11.08
CA ASP A 18 -8.22 -23.35 12.38
C ASP A 18 -7.08 -24.37 12.23
N PHE A 19 -7.15 -25.24 11.21
CA PHE A 19 -6.08 -26.19 10.91
C PHE A 19 -4.77 -25.50 10.54
N VAL A 20 -4.81 -24.43 9.73
CA VAL A 20 -3.60 -23.62 9.41
C VAL A 20 -2.94 -23.16 10.71
N ARG A 21 -3.71 -22.57 11.61
CA ARG A 21 -3.20 -22.05 12.89
C ARG A 21 -2.66 -23.16 13.79
N PHE A 22 -3.35 -24.30 13.86
CA PHE A 22 -2.87 -25.49 14.55
C PHE A 22 -1.54 -25.99 13.99
N TYR A 23 -1.41 -26.07 12.66
CA TYR A 23 -0.20 -26.52 12.00
C TYR A 23 0.96 -25.56 12.26
N HIS A 24 0.77 -24.25 12.10
CA HIS A 24 1.80 -23.24 12.37
C HIS A 24 2.33 -23.36 13.81
N LEU A 25 1.45 -23.47 14.81
CA LEU A 25 1.84 -23.63 16.21
C LEU A 25 2.56 -24.95 16.48
N SER A 26 2.15 -26.03 15.81
CA SER A 26 2.78 -27.34 15.93
C SER A 26 4.21 -27.32 15.38
N VAL A 27 4.40 -26.70 14.21
CA VAL A 27 5.74 -26.48 13.63
C VAL A 27 6.55 -25.53 14.51
N ALA A 28 5.97 -24.45 15.01
CA ALA A 28 6.65 -23.51 15.90
C ALA A 28 7.17 -24.17 17.18
N ALA A 29 6.48 -25.20 17.68
CA ALA A 29 6.92 -25.98 18.83
C ALA A 29 8.17 -26.84 18.53
N GLU A 30 8.42 -27.22 17.28
CA GLU A 30 9.67 -27.88 16.85
C GLU A 30 10.87 -26.93 16.99
N PHE A 31 10.64 -25.63 16.80
CA PHE A 31 11.66 -24.56 16.84
C PHE A 31 11.64 -23.73 18.13
N ALA A 32 10.94 -24.20 19.16
CA ALA A 32 10.83 -23.48 20.43
C ALA A 32 12.20 -23.33 21.12
N ARG A 33 12.44 -22.17 21.73
CA ARG A 33 13.73 -21.85 22.40
C ARG A 33 13.81 -22.38 23.82
N SER A 34 12.69 -22.85 24.38
CA SER A 34 12.62 -23.45 25.71
C SER A 34 11.50 -24.47 25.81
N ASP A 35 11.61 -25.40 26.77
CA ASP A 35 10.54 -26.35 27.08
C ASP A 35 9.23 -25.67 27.50
N GLY A 36 9.34 -24.52 28.19
CA GLY A 36 8.19 -23.71 28.58
C GLY A 36 7.46 -23.12 27.37
N GLU A 37 8.21 -22.57 26.41
CA GLU A 37 7.66 -22.08 25.14
C GLU A 37 7.02 -23.22 24.34
N ARG A 38 7.73 -24.35 24.19
CA ARG A 38 7.23 -25.55 23.50
C ARG A 38 5.90 -26.02 24.09
N THR A 39 5.83 -26.13 25.42
CA THR A 39 4.62 -26.56 26.12
C THR A 39 3.47 -25.58 25.93
N ALA A 40 3.75 -24.27 25.96
CA ALA A 40 2.74 -23.24 25.72
C ALA A 40 2.17 -23.29 24.29
N LEU A 41 3.05 -23.45 23.28
CA LEU A 41 2.66 -23.58 21.87
C LEU A 41 1.80 -24.82 21.62
N LEU A 42 2.23 -25.99 22.12
CA LEU A 42 1.47 -27.23 21.98
C LEU A 42 0.11 -27.16 22.69
N LYS A 43 0.05 -26.53 23.87
CA LYS A 43 -1.22 -26.32 24.58
C LYS A 43 -2.20 -25.46 23.79
N GLU A 44 -1.71 -24.41 23.12
CA GLU A 44 -2.55 -23.57 22.26
C GLU A 44 -2.98 -24.32 21.00
N ALA A 45 -2.08 -25.09 20.37
CA ALA A 45 -2.42 -25.96 19.24
C ALA A 45 -3.50 -27.00 19.62
N ASP A 46 -3.38 -27.62 20.80
CA ASP A 46 -4.39 -28.54 21.33
C ASP A 46 -5.73 -27.84 21.55
N ARG A 47 -5.73 -26.61 22.08
CA ARG A 47 -6.96 -25.83 22.28
C ARG A 47 -7.71 -25.57 20.97
N ILE A 48 -7.00 -25.32 19.88
CA ILE A 48 -7.58 -25.08 18.55
C ILE A 48 -8.12 -26.38 17.93
N SER A 49 -7.39 -27.48 18.08
CA SER A 49 -7.75 -28.76 17.45
C SER A 49 -8.80 -29.56 18.23
N THR A 50 -8.94 -29.35 19.54
CA THR A 50 -9.88 -30.12 20.39
C THR A 50 -11.33 -30.07 19.90
N PRO A 51 -11.92 -28.89 19.58
CA PRO A 51 -13.28 -28.82 19.06
C PRO A 51 -13.49 -29.66 17.79
N TRP A 52 -12.49 -29.71 16.91
CA TRP A 52 -12.59 -30.45 15.64
C TRP A 52 -12.35 -31.95 15.79
N ARG A 53 -11.63 -32.38 16.83
CA ARG A 53 -11.39 -33.80 17.14
C ARG A 53 -12.53 -34.42 17.94
N GLU A 54 -13.29 -33.62 18.69
CA GLU A 54 -14.34 -34.10 19.60
C GLU A 54 -15.78 -33.96 19.07
N VAL A 55 -16.01 -33.18 17.99
CA VAL A 55 -17.34 -33.02 17.39
C VAL A 55 -17.72 -34.26 16.56
N PRO A 56 -18.82 -34.97 16.87
CA PRO A 56 -19.24 -36.10 16.04
C PRO A 56 -19.61 -35.65 14.62
N GLY A 57 -19.11 -36.36 13.59
CA GLY A 57 -19.58 -36.21 12.21
C GLY A 57 -18.45 -36.03 11.19
N GLU A 58 -18.85 -35.56 9.99
CA GLU A 58 -17.97 -35.42 8.82
C GLU A 58 -16.78 -34.49 9.08
N ARG A 59 -16.95 -33.44 9.90
CA ARG A 59 -15.90 -32.47 10.20
C ARG A 59 -14.69 -33.07 10.92
N THR A 60 -14.89 -34.04 11.80
CA THR A 60 -13.77 -34.77 12.42
C THR A 60 -13.06 -35.65 11.41
N ILE A 61 -13.79 -36.27 10.49
CA ILE A 61 -13.19 -37.06 9.40
C ILE A 61 -12.33 -36.14 8.51
N ASP A 62 -12.84 -34.97 8.14
CA ASP A 62 -12.11 -33.98 7.34
C ASP A 62 -10.85 -33.48 8.06
N TRP A 63 -10.93 -33.19 9.36
CA TRP A 63 -9.78 -32.79 10.18
C TRP A 63 -8.69 -33.88 10.20
N TRP A 64 -9.07 -35.14 10.44
CA TRP A 64 -8.12 -36.25 10.43
C TRP A 64 -7.54 -36.51 9.05
N TYR A 65 -8.35 -36.36 8.00
CA TYR A 65 -7.88 -36.46 6.62
C TYR A 65 -6.83 -35.40 6.30
N LEU A 66 -7.09 -34.13 6.62
CA LEU A 66 -6.14 -33.04 6.45
C LEU A 66 -4.86 -33.27 7.28
N SER A 67 -5.01 -33.71 8.54
CA SER A 67 -3.87 -34.08 9.39
C SER A 67 -3.02 -35.20 8.82
N ALA A 68 -3.64 -36.25 8.28
CA ALA A 68 -2.94 -37.36 7.66
C ALA A 68 -2.25 -36.91 6.37
N ALA A 69 -2.95 -36.15 5.51
CA ALA A 69 -2.41 -35.61 4.27
C ALA A 69 -1.15 -34.77 4.52
N VAL A 70 -1.17 -33.90 5.54
CA VAL A 70 0.02 -33.11 5.93
C VAL A 70 1.19 -34.01 6.31
N GLY A 71 0.95 -35.07 7.09
CA GLY A 71 1.98 -36.03 7.48
C GLY A 71 2.53 -36.88 6.32
N GLU A 72 1.68 -37.22 5.33
CA GLU A 72 2.11 -37.92 4.11
C GLU A 72 2.94 -37.00 3.21
N TRP A 73 2.51 -35.75 2.98
CA TRP A 73 3.26 -34.77 2.18
C TRP A 73 4.65 -34.49 2.77
N ALA A 74 4.77 -34.44 4.09
CA ALA A 74 6.06 -34.27 4.77
C ALA A 74 6.98 -35.50 4.63
N ARG A 75 6.43 -36.70 4.41
CA ARG A 75 7.18 -37.96 4.30
C ARG A 75 7.54 -38.33 2.86
N ASP A 76 6.60 -38.13 1.93
CA ASP A 76 6.71 -38.49 0.52
C ASP A 76 5.96 -37.48 -0.36
N SER A 77 6.61 -36.34 -0.63
CA SER A 77 6.03 -35.27 -1.44
C SER A 77 5.82 -35.67 -2.91
N ALA A 78 6.71 -36.50 -3.47
CA ALA A 78 6.60 -36.97 -4.85
C ALA A 78 5.42 -37.95 -5.02
N GLY A 79 5.26 -38.89 -4.08
CA GLY A 79 4.12 -39.82 -4.07
C GLY A 79 2.79 -39.09 -3.89
N MET A 80 2.73 -38.11 -2.98
CA MET A 80 1.52 -37.31 -2.77
C MET A 80 1.19 -36.37 -3.93
N GLN A 81 2.19 -35.88 -4.66
CA GLN A 81 1.95 -35.17 -5.92
C GLN A 81 1.29 -36.09 -6.95
N GLY A 82 1.81 -37.31 -7.12
CA GLY A 82 1.19 -38.30 -8.01
C GLY A 82 -0.22 -38.71 -7.58
N HIS A 83 -0.51 -38.73 -6.26
CA HIS A 83 -1.86 -38.96 -5.74
C HIS A 83 -2.81 -37.81 -6.09
N LEU A 84 -2.38 -36.56 -5.93
CA LEU A 84 -3.17 -35.38 -6.29
C LEU A 84 -3.43 -35.33 -7.80
N ASP A 85 -2.43 -35.62 -8.63
CA ASP A 85 -2.59 -35.67 -10.09
C ASP A 85 -3.58 -36.77 -10.50
N ALA A 86 -3.54 -37.93 -9.85
CA ALA A 86 -4.49 -39.01 -10.09
C ALA A 86 -5.93 -38.65 -9.64
N VAL A 87 -6.09 -37.82 -8.61
CA VAL A 87 -7.40 -37.25 -8.23
C VAL A 87 -7.89 -36.27 -9.30
N ASP A 88 -7.03 -35.36 -9.75
CA ASP A 88 -7.36 -34.32 -10.73
C ASP A 88 -7.73 -34.90 -12.09
N GLU A 89 -7.11 -36.03 -12.46
CA GLU A 89 -7.44 -36.80 -13.67
C GLU A 89 -8.64 -37.75 -13.50
N GLY A 90 -9.26 -37.79 -12.31
CA GLY A 90 -10.42 -38.64 -12.03
C GLY A 90 -10.10 -40.15 -11.91
N ARG A 91 -8.83 -40.52 -11.73
CA ARG A 91 -8.39 -41.90 -11.50
C ARG A 91 -8.64 -42.35 -10.06
N ILE A 92 -8.70 -41.42 -9.11
CA ILE A 92 -9.03 -41.66 -7.70
C ILE A 92 -10.23 -40.81 -7.31
N TYR A 93 -11.25 -41.43 -6.71
CA TYR A 93 -12.45 -40.74 -6.26
C TYR A 93 -12.33 -40.33 -4.79
N ILE A 94 -12.33 -39.03 -4.53
CA ILE A 94 -12.44 -38.41 -3.21
C ILE A 94 -13.47 -37.29 -3.24
N THR A 95 -13.90 -36.79 -2.08
CA THR A 95 -14.80 -35.63 -2.02
C THR A 95 -14.07 -34.34 -2.42
N ASN A 96 -14.83 -33.31 -2.82
CA ASN A 96 -14.25 -31.99 -3.12
C ASN A 96 -13.54 -31.37 -1.90
N ASP A 97 -14.07 -31.59 -0.69
CA ASP A 97 -13.46 -31.13 0.57
C ASP A 97 -12.14 -31.84 0.89
N GLN A 98 -12.06 -33.15 0.60
CA GLN A 98 -10.82 -33.92 0.71
C GLN A 98 -9.79 -33.46 -0.31
N ARG A 99 -10.20 -33.22 -1.56
CA ARG A 99 -9.31 -32.64 -2.58
C ARG A 99 -8.77 -31.29 -2.14
N ALA A 100 -9.62 -30.41 -1.63
CA ALA A 100 -9.18 -29.12 -1.12
C ALA A 100 -8.24 -29.25 0.09
N SER A 101 -8.47 -30.24 0.96
CA SER A 101 -7.57 -30.58 2.07
C SER A 101 -6.20 -31.09 1.58
N LEU A 102 -6.14 -31.88 0.51
CA LEU A 102 -4.86 -32.30 -0.10
C LEU A 102 -4.08 -31.09 -0.64
N VAL A 103 -4.77 -30.17 -1.32
CA VAL A 103 -4.17 -28.93 -1.84
C VAL A 103 -3.65 -28.05 -0.69
N GLN A 104 -4.44 -27.90 0.38
CA GLN A 104 -4.03 -27.17 1.56
C GLN A 104 -2.81 -27.83 2.25
N ALA A 105 -2.80 -29.16 2.39
CA ALA A 105 -1.67 -29.89 2.96
C ALA A 105 -0.38 -29.73 2.16
N LYS A 106 -0.48 -29.69 0.82
CA LYS A 106 0.63 -29.37 -0.09
C LYS A 106 1.17 -27.96 0.18
N GLN A 107 0.29 -26.97 0.25
CA GLN A 107 0.66 -25.57 0.49
C GLN A 107 1.37 -25.38 1.84
N LEU A 108 0.83 -25.97 2.90
CA LEU A 108 1.41 -25.89 4.25
C LEU A 108 2.81 -26.51 4.31
N ASN A 109 3.02 -27.67 3.68
CA ASN A 109 4.34 -28.30 3.65
C ASN A 109 5.33 -27.57 2.74
N ALA A 110 4.89 -27.05 1.59
CA ALA A 110 5.75 -26.23 0.73
C ALA A 110 6.23 -24.96 1.45
N ALA A 111 5.34 -24.30 2.22
CA ALA A 111 5.70 -23.16 3.05
C ALA A 111 6.72 -23.54 4.15
N ARG A 112 6.49 -24.67 4.85
CA ARG A 112 7.43 -25.20 5.85
C ARG A 112 8.80 -25.51 5.24
N GLU A 113 8.86 -26.15 4.08
CA GLU A 113 10.13 -26.46 3.42
C GLU A 113 10.89 -25.20 2.99
N ALA A 114 10.19 -24.24 2.39
CA ALA A 114 10.77 -22.96 2.00
C ALA A 114 11.31 -22.17 3.20
N ALA A 115 10.68 -22.33 4.36
CA ALA A 115 11.08 -21.69 5.60
C ALA A 115 12.32 -22.31 6.28
N ILE A 116 12.51 -23.62 6.16
CA ILE A 116 13.59 -24.35 6.84
C ILE A 116 14.87 -24.35 6.00
N ARG A 117 14.78 -24.26 4.67
CA ARG A 117 15.96 -24.18 3.80
C ARG A 117 16.61 -22.81 3.97
N PRO A 118 17.87 -22.73 4.45
CA PRO A 118 18.64 -21.49 4.33
C PRO A 118 18.74 -21.15 2.84
N ALA A 119 18.57 -19.88 2.47
CA ALA A 119 19.01 -19.44 1.15
C ALA A 119 20.50 -19.80 1.03
N GLU A 120 20.87 -20.58 0.03
CA GLU A 120 22.26 -20.92 -0.21
C GLU A 120 23.00 -19.60 -0.49
N PHE A 121 23.87 -19.18 0.43
CA PHE A 121 24.72 -18.01 0.25
C PHE A 121 25.68 -18.30 -0.92
N THR A 122 25.44 -17.69 -2.07
CA THR A 122 26.39 -17.68 -3.18
C THR A 122 27.48 -16.62 -2.90
N ASP A 123 28.73 -16.91 -3.25
CA ASP A 123 29.88 -16.00 -3.05
C ASP A 123 29.75 -14.64 -3.80
N GLU A 124 28.69 -14.41 -4.57
CA GLU A 124 28.32 -13.13 -5.19
C GLU A 124 27.88 -12.04 -4.18
N LEU A 125 27.75 -12.41 -2.90
CA LEU A 125 27.38 -11.55 -1.76
C LEU A 125 28.29 -10.34 -1.46
N ALA A 126 29.32 -10.09 -2.28
CA ALA A 126 30.15 -8.88 -2.18
C ALA A 126 29.52 -7.64 -2.85
N MET A 127 28.41 -7.78 -3.59
CA MET A 127 27.70 -6.66 -4.22
C MET A 127 26.50 -6.20 -3.39
N LEU A 128 26.33 -4.87 -3.27
CA LEU A 128 25.13 -4.30 -2.65
C LEU A 128 23.88 -4.72 -3.46
N PRO A 129 22.74 -4.97 -2.79
CA PRO A 129 21.61 -5.71 -3.36
C PRO A 129 20.85 -4.95 -4.45
N TYR A 130 21.10 -3.65 -4.63
CA TYR A 130 20.45 -2.84 -5.67
C TYR A 130 21.48 -2.28 -6.63
N ARG A 131 21.11 -2.21 -7.91
CA ARG A 131 21.89 -1.57 -8.98
C ARG A 131 21.00 -0.58 -9.70
N ALA A 132 21.41 0.68 -9.71
CA ALA A 132 20.81 1.72 -10.53
C ALA A 132 21.69 1.99 -11.75
N ARG A 133 21.07 2.25 -12.90
CA ARG A 133 21.75 2.51 -14.16
C ARG A 133 21.04 3.62 -14.94
N ILE A 134 21.83 4.51 -15.53
CA ILE A 134 21.37 5.53 -16.47
C ILE A 134 22.25 5.48 -17.72
N LYS A 135 21.62 5.55 -18.90
CA LYS A 135 22.30 5.62 -20.18
C LYS A 135 21.75 6.79 -20.99
N PRO A 136 22.51 7.90 -21.12
CA PRO A 136 22.15 8.98 -22.02
C PRO A 136 22.16 8.53 -23.48
N ALA A 137 21.23 9.04 -24.29
CA ALA A 137 21.09 8.65 -25.69
C ALA A 137 22.34 8.97 -26.54
N GLU A 138 23.07 10.03 -26.18
CA GLU A 138 24.28 10.47 -26.88
C GLU A 138 25.54 9.71 -26.42
N ASP A 139 25.50 9.07 -25.25
CA ASP A 139 26.62 8.35 -24.66
C ASP A 139 26.59 6.85 -25.03
N THR A 140 27.78 6.29 -25.29
CA THR A 140 27.92 4.87 -25.62
C THR A 140 27.88 3.97 -24.39
N GLU A 141 28.33 4.48 -23.25
CA GLU A 141 28.43 3.71 -21.99
C GLU A 141 27.35 4.16 -21.01
N ALA A 142 26.78 3.19 -20.30
CA ALA A 142 25.86 3.47 -19.21
C ALA A 142 26.64 3.68 -17.92
N ILE A 143 26.17 4.60 -17.09
CA ILE A 143 26.69 4.82 -15.75
C ILE A 143 25.85 3.97 -14.80
N GLU A 144 26.52 3.27 -13.89
CA GLU A 144 25.87 2.43 -12.89
C GLU A 144 26.36 2.74 -11.46
N LYS A 145 25.49 2.49 -10.48
CA LYS A 145 25.81 2.55 -9.05
C LYS A 145 25.12 1.43 -8.30
N HIS A 146 25.89 0.71 -7.50
CA HIS A 146 25.37 -0.24 -6.53
C HIS A 146 24.98 0.48 -5.23
N THR A 147 23.84 0.11 -4.64
CA THR A 147 23.25 0.79 -3.47
C THR A 147 22.63 -0.20 -2.49
N THR A 148 22.43 0.24 -1.24
CA THR A 148 21.91 -0.56 -0.13
C THR A 148 20.39 -0.69 -0.11
N SER A 149 19.67 0.26 -0.71
CA SER A 149 18.21 0.30 -0.75
C SER A 149 17.68 0.77 -2.10
N TRP A 150 16.40 0.49 -2.34
CA TRP A 150 15.71 0.97 -3.52
C TRP A 150 15.54 2.49 -3.50
N TRP A 151 15.40 3.10 -2.33
CA TRP A 151 15.36 4.54 -2.15
C TRP A 151 16.66 5.24 -2.57
N LEU A 152 17.82 4.78 -2.10
CA LEU A 152 19.11 5.38 -2.52
C LEU A 152 19.37 5.18 -4.02
N ALA A 153 18.86 4.10 -4.63
CA ALA A 153 18.90 3.91 -6.07
C ALA A 153 18.07 4.98 -6.81
N ARG A 154 16.85 5.30 -6.33
CA ARG A 154 16.00 6.37 -6.88
C ARG A 154 16.62 7.75 -6.68
N GLU A 155 17.13 8.03 -5.48
CA GLU A 155 17.78 9.30 -5.18
C GLU A 155 19.00 9.53 -6.08
N TRP A 156 19.86 8.51 -6.21
CA TRP A 156 21.00 8.61 -7.11
C TRP A 156 20.60 8.84 -8.57
N LEU A 157 19.55 8.16 -9.06
CA LEU A 157 19.03 8.42 -10.42
C LEU A 157 18.51 9.85 -10.58
N SER A 158 17.82 10.37 -9.58
CA SER A 158 17.37 11.77 -9.56
C SER A 158 18.57 12.73 -9.61
N ASP A 159 19.59 12.50 -8.80
CA ASP A 159 20.78 13.37 -8.74
C ASP A 159 21.61 13.31 -10.02
N ILE A 160 21.91 12.11 -10.53
CA ILE A 160 22.72 11.96 -11.75
C ILE A 160 22.00 12.52 -12.98
N SER A 161 20.66 12.50 -13.01
CA SER A 161 19.89 13.11 -14.11
C SER A 161 20.10 14.63 -14.22
N CYS A 162 20.50 15.31 -13.14
CA CYS A 162 20.84 16.74 -13.16
C CYS A 162 22.15 17.03 -13.89
N VAL A 163 23.01 16.02 -14.08
CA VAL A 163 24.24 16.13 -14.88
C VAL A 163 23.93 16.12 -16.38
N TYR A 164 22.77 15.58 -16.78
CA TYR A 164 22.30 15.45 -18.15
C TYR A 164 21.00 16.24 -18.39
N PRO A 165 20.98 17.57 -18.16
CA PRO A 165 19.78 18.36 -18.33
C PRO A 165 19.31 18.30 -19.80
N GLU A 166 17.99 18.20 -20.00
CA GLU A 166 17.33 18.20 -21.32
C GLU A 166 17.69 17.01 -22.23
N GLN A 167 18.39 16.00 -21.72
CA GLN A 167 18.68 14.78 -22.48
C GLN A 167 17.59 13.74 -22.33
N VAL A 168 17.57 12.83 -23.30
CA VAL A 168 16.78 11.61 -23.27
C VAL A 168 17.66 10.47 -22.76
N VAL A 169 17.15 9.69 -21.82
CA VAL A 169 17.90 8.64 -21.13
C VAL A 169 17.11 7.32 -21.09
N ASP A 170 17.85 6.21 -21.08
CA ASP A 170 17.34 4.92 -20.63
C ASP A 170 17.76 4.70 -19.17
N VAL A 171 16.86 4.18 -18.33
CA VAL A 171 17.09 3.97 -16.90
C VAL A 171 16.65 2.59 -16.45
N GLU A 172 17.34 2.07 -15.43
CA GLU A 172 17.04 0.79 -14.80
C GLU A 172 17.35 0.90 -13.29
N ILE A 173 16.45 0.35 -12.46
CA ILE A 173 16.81 -0.08 -11.11
C ILE A 173 16.54 -1.57 -11.02
N ALA A 174 17.55 -2.34 -10.67
CA ALA A 174 17.44 -3.77 -10.45
C ALA A 174 17.79 -4.14 -9.00
N TRP A 175 17.18 -5.21 -8.51
CA TRP A 175 17.40 -5.81 -7.20
C TRP A 175 17.83 -7.26 -7.36
N TYR A 176 18.83 -7.69 -6.59
CA TYR A 176 19.27 -9.08 -6.55
C TYR A 176 18.43 -9.88 -5.55
N ASP A 177 17.57 -10.78 -6.05
CA ASP A 177 16.82 -11.68 -5.19
C ASP A 177 17.73 -12.81 -4.69
N GLN A 178 18.13 -12.73 -3.43
CA GLN A 178 18.99 -13.72 -2.76
C GLN A 178 18.38 -15.13 -2.72
N HIS A 179 17.06 -15.27 -2.87
CA HIS A 179 16.42 -16.58 -2.89
C HIS A 179 16.46 -17.25 -4.26
N SER A 180 16.32 -16.48 -5.35
CA SER A 180 16.42 -17.03 -6.71
C SER A 180 17.82 -16.94 -7.31
N GLY A 181 18.71 -16.12 -6.73
CA GLY A 181 20.04 -15.84 -7.28
C GLY A 181 20.00 -15.02 -8.57
N GLU A 182 18.91 -14.27 -8.80
CA GLU A 182 18.68 -13.56 -10.06
C GLU A 182 18.45 -12.06 -9.82
N TRP A 183 18.97 -11.24 -10.74
CA TRP A 183 18.62 -9.82 -10.82
C TRP A 183 17.21 -9.63 -11.36
N ARG A 184 16.45 -8.76 -10.71
CA ARG A 184 15.08 -8.40 -11.07
C ARG A 184 14.96 -6.91 -11.26
N ASN A 185 14.40 -6.49 -12.38
CA ASN A 185 14.14 -5.08 -12.62
C ASN A 185 12.94 -4.63 -11.78
N LEU A 186 13.16 -3.61 -10.95
CA LEU A 186 12.13 -2.93 -10.17
C LEU A 186 11.60 -1.70 -10.91
N ILE A 187 12.47 -0.97 -11.62
CA ILE A 187 12.12 0.20 -12.42
C ILE A 187 12.83 0.09 -13.77
N GLU A 188 12.13 0.45 -14.84
CA GLU A 188 12.73 0.65 -16.15
C GLU A 188 12.15 1.90 -16.83
N GLY A 189 12.91 2.50 -17.74
CA GLY A 189 12.44 3.56 -18.60
C GLY A 189 13.31 3.61 -19.84
N SER A 190 12.69 3.84 -21.00
CA SER A 190 13.43 4.03 -22.24
C SER A 190 12.97 5.28 -22.93
N GLY A 191 13.92 6.06 -23.45
CA GLY A 191 13.61 7.29 -24.15
C GLY A 191 12.97 8.36 -23.26
N VAL A 192 13.27 8.39 -21.95
CA VAL A 192 12.65 9.31 -20.98
C VAL A 192 13.44 10.61 -20.90
N GLY A 193 12.77 11.76 -20.93
CA GLY A 193 13.43 13.05 -20.67
C GLY A 193 13.86 13.18 -19.21
N THR A 194 15.04 13.75 -18.93
CA THR A 194 15.57 13.85 -17.55
C THR A 194 14.72 14.70 -16.61
N GLU A 195 13.92 15.64 -17.10
CA GLU A 195 12.92 16.36 -16.28
C GLU A 195 11.75 15.43 -15.91
N ASP A 196 11.17 14.73 -16.87
CA ASP A 196 10.07 13.79 -16.63
C ASP A 196 10.49 12.68 -15.66
N LEU A 197 11.70 12.15 -15.82
CA LEU A 197 12.28 11.19 -14.89
C LEU A 197 12.32 11.73 -13.46
N ARG A 198 12.79 12.97 -13.26
CA ARG A 198 12.86 13.57 -11.92
C ARG A 198 11.49 13.77 -11.31
N VAL A 199 10.50 14.17 -12.11
CA VAL A 199 9.14 14.32 -11.61
C VAL A 199 8.56 12.97 -11.21
N GLU A 200 8.73 11.95 -12.06
CA GLU A 200 8.24 10.60 -11.75
C GLU A 200 8.91 10.00 -10.51
N LEU A 201 10.22 10.16 -10.36
CA LEU A 201 10.95 9.70 -9.17
C LEU A 201 10.53 10.45 -7.92
N ALA A 202 10.26 11.76 -8.01
CA ALA A 202 9.73 12.53 -6.89
C ALA A 202 8.31 12.10 -6.50
N ASP A 203 7.46 11.76 -7.47
CA ASP A 203 6.12 11.25 -7.22
C ASP A 203 6.17 9.85 -6.59
N LEU A 204 7.08 8.98 -7.04
CA LEU A 204 7.36 7.70 -6.40
C LEU A 204 7.89 7.87 -4.97
N ASP A 205 8.81 8.80 -4.72
CA ASP A 205 9.30 9.05 -3.36
C ASP A 205 8.21 9.58 -2.43
N ARG A 206 7.29 10.42 -2.94
CA ARG A 206 6.12 10.89 -2.19
C ARG A 206 5.18 9.72 -1.84
N LEU A 207 5.03 8.78 -2.77
CA LEU A 207 4.19 7.59 -2.60
C LEU A 207 4.81 6.57 -1.62
N LEU A 208 6.12 6.31 -1.74
CA LEU A 208 6.85 5.32 -0.95
C LEU A 208 7.36 5.87 0.39
N GLY A 209 7.22 7.18 0.63
CA GLY A 209 7.63 7.84 1.86
C GLY A 209 9.14 8.09 1.99
N GLY A 210 9.86 8.09 0.86
CA GLY A 210 11.33 8.15 0.80
C GLY A 210 11.93 9.51 1.16
N ARG A 211 11.43 10.61 0.59
CA ARG A 211 12.03 11.93 0.81
C ARG A 211 11.41 12.64 2.00
N ARG A 212 12.10 12.63 3.14
CA ARG A 212 11.73 13.42 4.34
C ARG A 212 12.71 14.56 4.54
N THR A 213 12.25 15.64 5.16
CA THR A 213 13.13 16.76 5.56
C THR A 213 13.21 16.76 7.07
N LEU A 214 14.43 16.86 7.62
CA LEU A 214 14.61 16.97 9.07
C LEU A 214 13.81 18.18 9.60
N ASP A 215 13.00 17.93 10.62
CA ASP A 215 12.29 19.02 11.29
C ASP A 215 13.32 19.82 12.11
N PRO A 216 13.26 21.17 12.10
CA PRO A 216 14.13 21.98 12.94
C PRO A 216 13.99 21.69 14.44
N LYS A 217 12.95 20.98 14.88
CA LYS A 217 12.75 20.54 16.27
C LYS A 217 13.28 19.11 16.46
N PRO A 218 14.38 18.93 17.24
CA PRO A 218 15.01 17.62 17.41
C PRO A 218 14.07 16.51 17.92
N TRP A 219 13.17 16.83 18.85
CA TRP A 219 12.23 15.84 19.41
C TRP A 219 11.23 15.28 18.38
N LEU A 220 10.94 16.02 17.30
CA LEU A 220 10.11 15.50 16.20
C LEU A 220 10.90 14.48 15.39
N ASN A 221 12.21 14.71 15.18
CA ASN A 221 13.08 13.76 14.51
C ASN A 221 13.26 12.49 15.35
N ASP A 222 13.39 12.61 16.67
CA ASP A 222 13.41 11.46 17.58
C ASP A 222 12.12 10.63 17.48
N LEU A 223 10.96 11.31 17.49
CA LEU A 223 9.66 10.63 17.34
C LEU A 223 9.53 9.95 15.96
N VAL A 224 10.01 10.59 14.90
CA VAL A 224 10.03 10.00 13.56
C VAL A 224 10.94 8.79 13.51
N ASN A 225 12.11 8.86 14.16
CA ASN A 225 13.06 7.75 14.24
C ASN A 225 12.47 6.54 14.98
N ASP A 226 11.77 6.78 16.10
CA ASP A 226 11.04 5.73 16.83
C ASP A 226 9.98 5.04 15.94
N VAL A 227 9.20 5.83 15.20
CA VAL A 227 8.18 5.32 14.27
C VAL A 227 8.80 4.49 13.16
N LEU A 228 9.85 5.01 12.51
CA LEU A 228 10.56 4.31 11.44
C LEU A 228 11.18 3.00 11.96
N SER A 229 11.72 3.02 13.18
CA SER A 229 12.35 1.85 13.81
C SER A 229 11.33 0.78 14.19
N ASP A 230 10.13 1.16 14.64
CA ASP A 230 9.01 0.23 14.84
C ASP A 230 8.50 -0.34 13.51
N GLU A 231 8.41 0.46 12.45
CA GLU A 231 8.07 0.00 11.10
C GLU A 231 9.15 -0.95 10.53
N TYR A 232 10.42 -0.63 10.73
CA TYR A 232 11.55 -1.46 10.31
C TYR A 232 11.52 -2.82 11.01
N ARG A 233 11.32 -2.82 12.34
CA ARG A 233 11.16 -4.07 13.11
C ARG A 233 9.98 -4.89 12.57
N ALA A 234 8.84 -4.26 12.30
CA ALA A 234 7.68 -4.96 11.76
C ALA A 234 7.96 -5.55 10.38
N ALA A 235 8.60 -4.80 9.48
CA ALA A 235 8.98 -5.26 8.15
C ALA A 235 9.98 -6.43 8.22
N LEU A 236 10.99 -6.35 9.10
CA LEU A 236 11.94 -7.45 9.32
C LEU A 236 11.27 -8.72 9.87
N VAL A 237 10.28 -8.56 10.76
CA VAL A 237 9.54 -9.70 11.31
C VAL A 237 8.75 -10.41 10.22
N GLU A 238 8.07 -9.65 9.35
CA GLU A 238 7.26 -10.20 8.26
C GLU A 238 8.10 -10.77 7.10
N GLN A 239 9.20 -10.12 6.71
CA GLN A 239 10.07 -10.68 5.66
C GLN A 239 10.67 -12.03 6.08
N ASN A 240 10.94 -12.19 7.38
CA ASN A 240 11.46 -13.44 7.97
C ASN A 240 10.33 -14.40 8.35
N ASN A 241 9.05 -14.02 8.15
CA ASN A 241 7.93 -14.86 8.50
C ASN A 241 7.84 -16.03 7.49
N PRO A 242 8.00 -17.28 7.95
CA PRO A 242 7.99 -18.44 7.08
C PRO A 242 6.64 -18.66 6.38
N TRP A 243 5.56 -18.17 6.99
CA TRP A 243 4.19 -18.33 6.53
C TRP A 243 3.72 -17.20 5.60
N ALA A 244 4.49 -16.10 5.50
CA ALA A 244 4.20 -15.05 4.54
C ALA A 244 4.42 -15.56 3.11
N SER A 245 3.57 -15.12 2.17
CA SER A 245 3.78 -15.41 0.75
C SER A 245 5.12 -14.86 0.28
N THR A 246 5.68 -15.46 -0.76
CA THR A 246 6.95 -14.98 -1.34
C THR A 246 6.85 -13.52 -1.76
N GLU A 247 5.72 -13.12 -2.33
CA GLU A 247 5.43 -11.75 -2.75
C GLU A 247 5.43 -10.80 -1.54
N HIS A 248 4.75 -11.16 -0.44
CA HIS A 248 4.73 -10.31 0.76
C HIS A 248 6.11 -10.18 1.38
N ARG A 249 6.89 -11.26 1.43
CA ARG A 249 8.28 -11.20 1.94
C ARG A 249 9.15 -10.25 1.11
N ILE A 250 9.01 -10.28 -0.22
CA ILE A 250 9.72 -9.34 -1.11
C ILE A 250 9.27 -7.91 -0.82
N GLU A 251 7.97 -7.65 -0.73
CA GLU A 251 7.45 -6.32 -0.41
C GLU A 251 8.01 -5.81 0.92
N HIS A 252 8.01 -6.63 1.98
CA HIS A 252 8.59 -6.27 3.27
C HIS A 252 10.11 -6.12 3.25
N ARG A 253 10.81 -6.88 2.39
CA ARG A 253 12.26 -6.74 2.19
C ARG A 253 12.61 -5.38 1.60
N LEU A 254 11.95 -5.01 0.49
CA LEU A 254 12.14 -3.70 -0.15
C LEU A 254 11.87 -2.57 0.84
N HIS A 255 10.81 -2.70 1.64
CA HIS A 255 10.48 -1.72 2.68
C HIS A 255 11.52 -1.66 3.79
N ALA A 256 11.99 -2.80 4.29
CA ALA A 256 12.99 -2.85 5.34
C ALA A 256 14.31 -2.21 4.90
N ASP A 257 14.75 -2.48 3.66
CA ASP A 257 15.96 -1.87 3.09
C ASP A 257 15.81 -0.34 2.97
N ASP A 258 14.66 0.16 2.46
CA ASP A 258 14.37 1.60 2.39
C ASP A 258 14.29 2.25 3.79
N LEU A 259 13.61 1.61 4.74
CA LEU A 259 13.49 2.10 6.11
C LEU A 259 14.83 2.16 6.83
N ARG A 260 15.70 1.16 6.62
CA ARG A 260 17.05 1.13 7.23
C ARG A 260 17.85 2.36 6.83
N ASP A 261 17.89 2.68 5.54
CA ASP A 261 18.63 3.84 5.04
C ASP A 261 17.96 5.15 5.48
N GLN A 262 16.62 5.23 5.47
CA GLN A 262 15.90 6.39 6.02
C GLN A 262 16.20 6.61 7.52
N ILE A 263 16.26 5.55 8.33
CA ILE A 263 16.62 5.65 9.76
C ILE A 263 18.04 6.19 9.90
N LEU A 264 18.99 5.71 9.08
CA LEU A 264 20.38 6.17 9.13
C LEU A 264 20.53 7.63 8.69
N GLU A 265 19.76 8.08 7.69
CA GLU A 265 19.79 9.47 7.23
C GLU A 265 19.07 10.43 8.17
N PHE A 266 17.90 10.03 8.69
CA PHE A 266 17.04 10.91 9.50
C PHE A 266 17.28 10.81 11.00
N ALA A 267 18.12 9.87 11.46
CA ALA A 267 18.56 9.86 12.84
C ALA A 267 19.47 11.07 13.10
N GLY A 268 18.94 12.08 13.79
CA GLY A 268 19.75 13.06 14.52
C GLY A 268 20.49 12.47 15.73
N VAL A 269 20.64 11.13 15.79
CA VAL A 269 21.05 10.34 16.95
C VAL A 269 22.40 9.69 16.66
N GLU A 270 23.40 9.93 17.51
CA GLU A 270 24.77 9.38 17.40
C GLU A 270 24.87 7.83 17.42
N HIS A 271 23.74 7.11 17.57
CA HIS A 271 23.66 5.65 17.77
C HIS A 271 22.63 4.92 16.90
N ALA A 272 22.19 5.51 15.78
CA ALA A 272 21.18 4.89 14.91
C ALA A 272 21.58 3.48 14.42
N ALA A 273 22.86 3.31 14.08
CA ALA A 273 23.40 2.02 13.64
C ALA A 273 23.37 0.95 14.74
N ASP A 274 23.68 1.33 15.98
CA ASP A 274 23.63 0.42 17.13
C ASP A 274 22.17 0.00 17.42
N HIS A 275 21.24 0.96 17.34
CA HIS A 275 19.82 0.67 17.52
C HIS A 275 19.27 -0.28 16.44
N LEU A 276 19.64 -0.07 15.18
CA LEU A 276 19.31 -0.98 14.08
C LEU A 276 19.90 -2.37 14.30
N ALA A 277 21.13 -2.47 14.79
CA ALA A 277 21.77 -3.76 15.12
C ALA A 277 21.05 -4.49 16.26
N ASP A 278 20.57 -3.77 17.28
CA ASP A 278 19.74 -4.33 18.35
C ASP A 278 18.41 -4.87 17.81
N ILE A 279 17.77 -4.13 16.88
CA ILE A 279 16.56 -4.60 16.20
C ILE A 279 16.85 -5.86 15.39
N ASP A 280 17.90 -5.85 14.55
CA ASP A 280 18.30 -6.98 13.71
C ASP A 280 18.53 -8.24 14.57
N THR A 281 19.23 -8.08 15.71
CA THR A 281 19.50 -9.17 16.66
C THR A 281 18.22 -9.66 17.31
N SER A 282 17.40 -8.75 17.85
CA SER A 282 16.14 -9.09 18.49
C SER A 282 15.20 -9.84 17.55
N VAL A 283 15.15 -9.48 16.27
CA VAL A 283 14.31 -10.15 15.27
C VAL A 283 14.88 -11.53 14.94
N LYS A 284 16.18 -11.66 14.67
CA LYS A 284 16.82 -12.95 14.38
C LYS A 284 16.63 -13.99 15.47
N GLU A 285 16.55 -13.56 16.73
CA GLU A 285 16.33 -14.44 17.87
C GLU A 285 14.87 -14.87 18.06
N MET A 286 13.90 -14.31 17.31
CA MET A 286 12.48 -14.64 17.43
C MET A 286 12.15 -16.01 16.83
N ASN A 287 11.17 -16.69 17.42
CA ASN A 287 10.54 -17.85 16.80
C ASN A 287 9.52 -17.39 15.75
N HIS A 288 9.99 -17.11 14.53
CA HIS A 288 9.15 -16.62 13.44
C HIS A 288 8.02 -17.58 13.06
N PHE A 289 8.20 -18.89 13.28
CA PHE A 289 7.15 -19.89 13.05
C PHE A 289 5.93 -19.71 13.97
N ALA A 290 6.09 -19.07 15.12
CA ALA A 290 5.00 -18.80 16.06
C ALA A 290 4.14 -17.58 15.68
N LEU A 291 4.53 -16.82 14.65
CA LEU A 291 3.86 -15.58 14.26
C LEU A 291 2.89 -15.81 13.11
N GLU A 292 1.70 -15.23 13.20
CA GLU A 292 0.77 -15.21 12.07
C GLU A 292 1.21 -14.14 11.06
N PRO A 293 1.23 -14.44 9.76
CA PRO A 293 1.60 -13.46 8.74
C PRO A 293 0.56 -12.34 8.67
N GLN A 294 1.01 -11.12 8.40
CA GLN A 294 0.10 -10.01 8.15
C GLN A 294 -0.75 -10.24 6.90
N THR A 295 -2.03 -9.85 6.99
CA THR A 295 -3.00 -10.00 5.89
C THR A 295 -2.76 -9.04 4.73
N GLY A 296 -1.90 -8.04 4.90
CA GLY A 296 -1.53 -7.10 3.85
C GLY A 296 -0.25 -6.38 4.22
N THR A 297 0.35 -5.74 3.22
CA THR A 297 1.68 -5.15 3.33
C THR A 297 1.63 -3.63 3.31
N TRP A 298 2.80 -3.00 3.42
CA TRP A 298 2.94 -1.56 3.25
C TRP A 298 2.51 -1.10 1.84
N VAL A 299 2.68 -1.94 0.79
CA VAL A 299 2.22 -1.67 -0.58
C VAL A 299 0.68 -1.60 -0.64
N ASP A 300 -0.02 -2.46 0.13
CA ASP A 300 -1.48 -2.35 0.26
C ASP A 300 -1.91 -1.11 1.03
N GLN A 301 -1.13 -0.69 2.02
CA GLN A 301 -1.41 0.53 2.79
C GLN A 301 -1.21 1.78 1.92
N MET A 302 -0.12 1.83 1.16
CA MET A 302 0.17 2.85 0.17
C MET A 302 -0.97 2.96 -0.86
N SER A 303 -1.36 1.83 -1.48
CA SER A 303 -2.44 1.81 -2.48
C SER A 303 -3.78 2.25 -1.91
N ARG A 304 -4.15 1.77 -0.72
CA ARG A 304 -5.39 2.20 -0.04
C ARG A 304 -5.37 3.68 0.34
N THR A 305 -4.21 4.20 0.72
CA THR A 305 -4.06 5.61 1.09
C THR A 305 -4.20 6.50 -0.15
N ALA A 306 -3.56 6.14 -1.26
CA ALA A 306 -3.67 6.86 -2.53
C ALA A 306 -5.11 6.82 -3.08
N GLU A 307 -5.75 5.64 -3.08
CA GLU A 307 -7.15 5.50 -3.51
C GLU A 307 -8.12 6.25 -2.57
N TYR A 308 -7.85 6.28 -1.27
CA TYR A 308 -8.63 7.07 -0.33
C TYR A 308 -8.46 8.57 -0.62
N ALA A 309 -7.23 9.05 -0.82
CA ALA A 309 -6.95 10.45 -1.15
C ALA A 309 -7.65 10.88 -2.44
N PHE A 310 -7.58 10.06 -3.49
CA PHE A 310 -8.32 10.28 -4.74
C PHE A 310 -9.83 10.34 -4.53
N ARG A 311 -10.42 9.39 -3.80
CA ARG A 311 -11.86 9.41 -3.48
C ARG A 311 -12.28 10.61 -2.61
N GLN A 312 -11.38 11.13 -1.77
CA GLN A 312 -11.63 12.36 -1.04
C GLN A 312 -11.56 13.57 -1.96
N SER A 313 -10.59 13.64 -2.86
CA SER A 313 -10.41 14.77 -3.77
C SER A 313 -11.61 14.93 -4.73
N GLU A 314 -12.24 13.83 -5.16
CA GLU A 314 -13.50 13.85 -5.94
C GLU A 314 -14.69 14.47 -5.19
N ARG A 315 -14.61 14.60 -3.86
CA ARG A 315 -15.64 15.24 -3.02
C ARG A 315 -15.30 16.69 -2.72
N GLU A 316 -14.07 17.11 -2.96
CA GLU A 316 -13.65 18.47 -2.71
C GLU A 316 -14.21 19.42 -3.76
N VAL A 317 -14.41 20.67 -3.34
CA VAL A 317 -14.92 21.74 -4.17
C VAL A 317 -14.05 22.97 -3.95
N VAL A 318 -13.64 23.59 -5.05
CA VAL A 318 -13.03 24.92 -4.99
C VAL A 318 -14.01 25.93 -5.55
N ARG A 319 -14.20 27.03 -4.83
CA ARG A 319 -14.94 28.20 -5.30
C ARG A 319 -14.15 29.44 -4.95
N VAL A 320 -13.89 30.25 -5.96
CA VAL A 320 -13.19 31.52 -5.84
C VAL A 320 -14.06 32.62 -6.41
N ASN A 321 -14.08 33.75 -5.73
CA ASN A 321 -14.95 34.87 -6.06
C ASN A 321 -14.04 36.08 -6.33
N TYR A 322 -14.25 36.77 -7.43
CA TYR A 322 -13.49 37.99 -7.74
C TYR A 322 -14.34 39.00 -8.49
N HIS A 323 -13.93 40.26 -8.42
CA HIS A 323 -14.53 41.36 -9.15
C HIS A 323 -13.65 41.66 -10.37
N PRO A 324 -14.09 41.38 -11.61
CA PRO A 324 -13.28 41.66 -12.81
C PRO A 324 -13.01 43.15 -13.01
N ASP A 325 -13.93 44.00 -12.54
CA ASP A 325 -13.77 45.45 -12.49
C ASP A 325 -13.93 45.94 -11.04
N PRO A 326 -12.86 46.42 -10.38
CA PRO A 326 -12.92 46.95 -9.02
C PRO A 326 -13.88 48.13 -8.85
N THR A 327 -14.21 48.83 -9.93
CA THR A 327 -15.17 49.96 -9.92
C THR A 327 -16.62 49.50 -9.87
N GLN A 328 -16.88 48.19 -10.04
CA GLN A 328 -18.20 47.57 -10.00
C GLN A 328 -18.29 46.54 -8.85
N PRO A 329 -18.35 47.01 -7.59
CA PRO A 329 -18.41 46.12 -6.41
C PRO A 329 -19.68 45.27 -6.34
N ASP A 330 -20.70 45.65 -7.12
CA ASP A 330 -21.97 44.97 -7.21
C ASP A 330 -21.95 43.79 -8.20
N TYR A 331 -20.87 43.60 -8.95
CA TYR A 331 -20.69 42.51 -9.91
C TYR A 331 -19.48 41.63 -9.55
N ALA A 332 -19.67 40.32 -9.49
CA ALA A 332 -18.60 39.36 -9.21
C ALA A 332 -18.71 38.13 -10.13
N ILE A 333 -17.58 37.51 -10.41
CA ILE A 333 -17.51 36.18 -11.02
C ILE A 333 -17.15 35.17 -9.92
N HIS A 334 -17.88 34.05 -9.92
CA HIS A 334 -17.52 32.83 -9.20
C HIS A 334 -16.96 31.86 -10.21
N ALA A 335 -15.75 31.39 -9.97
CA ALA A 335 -15.15 30.31 -10.74
C ALA A 335 -14.83 29.15 -9.79
N GLY A 336 -14.87 27.92 -10.28
CA GLY A 336 -14.61 26.80 -9.40
C GLY A 336 -14.69 25.44 -10.04
N TYR A 337 -14.51 24.44 -9.18
CA TYR A 337 -14.70 23.03 -9.46
C TYR A 337 -15.86 22.51 -8.60
N SER A 338 -16.75 21.74 -9.20
CA SER A 338 -17.87 21.09 -8.54
C SER A 338 -18.13 19.71 -9.12
N ASN A 339 -18.31 18.73 -8.24
CA ASN A 339 -18.64 17.35 -8.57
C ASN A 339 -20.12 17.10 -8.91
N VAL A 340 -20.92 18.15 -9.08
CA VAL A 340 -22.34 18.02 -9.48
C VAL A 340 -22.48 17.49 -10.91
N ASP A 341 -21.58 17.93 -11.80
CA ASP A 341 -21.47 17.45 -13.17
C ASP A 341 -20.08 16.83 -13.30
N SER A 342 -20.03 15.51 -13.41
CA SER A 342 -18.76 14.83 -13.57
C SER A 342 -18.12 15.26 -14.88
N GLU A 343 -18.80 15.16 -16.01
CA GLU A 343 -18.28 15.45 -17.36
C GLU A 343 -17.69 16.85 -17.49
N ASN A 344 -18.35 17.85 -16.89
CA ASN A 344 -17.92 19.25 -16.91
C ASN A 344 -17.85 19.81 -15.48
N PRO A 345 -16.79 19.48 -14.73
CA PRO A 345 -16.74 19.78 -13.31
C PRO A 345 -16.31 21.22 -13.03
N TRP A 346 -15.58 21.85 -13.94
CA TRP A 346 -15.20 23.25 -13.84
C TRP A 346 -16.38 24.13 -14.24
N TYR A 347 -16.59 25.25 -13.55
CA TYR A 347 -17.73 26.13 -13.84
C TYR A 347 -17.41 27.59 -13.56
N ALA A 348 -18.20 28.45 -14.18
CA ALA A 348 -18.23 29.88 -13.89
C ALA A 348 -19.67 30.38 -13.75
N GLU A 349 -19.92 31.25 -12.77
CA GLU A 349 -21.18 31.95 -12.55
C GLU A 349 -20.92 33.45 -12.45
N GLU A 350 -21.77 34.26 -13.06
CA GLU A 350 -21.85 35.68 -12.76
C GLU A 350 -22.80 35.92 -11.58
N GLN A 351 -22.40 36.82 -10.70
CA GLN A 351 -23.23 37.32 -9.60
C GLN A 351 -23.41 38.83 -9.75
N ILE A 352 -24.64 39.25 -9.96
CA ILE A 352 -25.04 40.66 -10.00
C ILE A 352 -25.84 40.94 -8.73
N SER A 353 -25.43 41.93 -7.95
CA SER A 353 -26.15 42.37 -6.76
C SER A 353 -26.64 43.79 -6.89
N TRP A 354 -27.88 44.07 -6.49
CA TRP A 354 -28.44 45.41 -6.51
C TRP A 354 -29.34 45.64 -5.31
N LYS A 355 -29.64 46.91 -5.02
CA LYS A 355 -30.59 47.27 -3.96
C LYS A 355 -31.96 47.57 -4.56
N ALA A 356 -32.99 46.87 -4.11
CA ALA A 356 -34.39 47.18 -4.39
C ALA A 356 -35.15 47.26 -3.07
N GLU A 357 -35.91 48.34 -2.86
CA GLU A 357 -36.75 48.52 -1.67
C GLU A 357 -36.00 48.36 -0.32
N GLY A 358 -34.73 48.79 -0.29
CA GLY A 358 -33.88 48.69 0.91
C GLY A 358 -33.31 47.29 1.19
N LYS A 359 -33.59 46.29 0.36
CA LYS A 359 -33.01 44.93 0.42
C LYS A 359 -31.96 44.73 -0.66
N ARG A 360 -30.89 43.99 -0.34
CA ARG A 360 -29.91 43.53 -1.33
C ARG A 360 -30.47 42.29 -2.02
N LEU A 361 -30.69 42.39 -3.33
CA LEU A 361 -31.03 41.28 -4.21
C LEU A 361 -29.77 40.79 -4.93
N ILE A 362 -29.75 39.50 -5.26
CA ILE A 362 -28.63 38.84 -5.92
C ILE A 362 -29.22 37.99 -7.05
N GLU A 363 -28.75 38.20 -8.27
CA GLU A 363 -28.95 37.32 -9.41
C GLU A 363 -27.66 36.52 -9.64
N ILE A 364 -27.82 35.22 -9.85
CA ILE A 364 -26.72 34.32 -10.20
C ILE A 364 -27.08 33.71 -11.55
N ARG A 365 -26.19 33.82 -12.53
CA ARG A 365 -26.34 33.18 -13.84
C ARG A 365 -25.12 32.33 -14.14
N LEU A 366 -25.35 31.13 -14.62
CA LEU A 366 -24.30 30.22 -15.04
C LEU A 366 -23.72 30.70 -16.37
N LEU A 367 -22.41 30.99 -16.40
CA LEU A 367 -21.68 31.34 -17.62
C LEU A 367 -21.35 30.08 -18.43
N GLY A 368 -21.03 28.99 -17.73
CA GLY A 368 -20.78 27.70 -18.37
C GLY A 368 -20.22 26.67 -17.40
N ARG A 369 -20.09 25.45 -17.93
CA ARG A 369 -19.33 24.37 -17.34
C ARG A 369 -18.31 23.87 -18.37
N PHE A 370 -17.16 23.43 -17.88
CA PHE A 370 -16.00 23.08 -18.68
C PHE A 370 -15.40 21.78 -18.18
N ASN A 371 -14.82 21.03 -19.11
CA ASN A 371 -14.17 19.75 -18.85
C ASN A 371 -12.84 19.92 -18.06
N ASP A 372 -12.10 21.00 -18.32
CA ASP A 372 -10.80 21.27 -17.70
C ASP A 372 -10.60 22.76 -17.34
N LEU A 373 -9.58 23.01 -16.50
CA LEU A 373 -9.23 24.37 -16.08
C LEU A 373 -8.78 25.25 -17.26
N PRO A 374 -7.95 24.80 -18.22
CA PRO A 374 -7.61 25.59 -19.40
C PRO A 374 -8.82 26.12 -20.17
N ALA A 375 -9.86 25.31 -20.40
CA ALA A 375 -11.09 25.72 -21.06
C ALA A 375 -11.85 26.79 -20.27
N LEU A 376 -11.97 26.62 -18.95
CA LEU A 376 -12.54 27.64 -18.05
C LEU A 376 -11.77 28.96 -18.13
N VAL A 377 -10.44 28.90 -18.04
CA VAL A 377 -9.57 30.09 -18.07
C VAL A 377 -9.69 30.81 -19.41
N GLN A 378 -9.69 30.07 -20.52
CA GLN A 378 -9.87 30.62 -21.84
C GLN A 378 -11.21 31.35 -21.97
N GLU A 379 -12.31 30.74 -21.52
CA GLU A 379 -13.64 31.34 -21.59
C GLU A 379 -13.71 32.64 -20.78
N LEU A 380 -13.21 32.61 -19.54
CA LEU A 380 -13.19 33.78 -18.66
C LEU A 380 -12.32 34.93 -19.18
N GLN A 381 -11.24 34.63 -19.93
CA GLN A 381 -10.42 35.65 -20.60
C GLN A 381 -11.12 36.29 -21.79
N THR A 382 -12.02 35.56 -22.46
CA THR A 382 -12.76 36.06 -23.62
C THR A 382 -14.13 36.65 -23.26
N TYR A 383 -14.64 36.38 -22.06
CA TYR A 383 -15.94 36.83 -21.59
C TYR A 383 -16.04 38.37 -21.57
N ARG A 384 -17.19 38.87 -22.03
CA ARG A 384 -17.50 40.31 -22.02
C ARG A 384 -18.86 40.53 -21.38
N ILE A 385 -18.93 41.48 -20.45
CA ILE A 385 -20.19 41.93 -19.86
C ILE A 385 -20.89 42.85 -20.87
N ASP A 386 -22.13 42.52 -21.20
CA ASP A 386 -22.97 43.41 -22.01
C ASP A 386 -23.15 44.77 -21.31
N GLY A 387 -22.81 45.85 -22.02
CA GLY A 387 -22.99 47.23 -21.53
C GLY A 387 -21.80 47.83 -20.77
N VAL A 388 -20.71 47.09 -20.58
CA VAL A 388 -19.45 47.59 -20.00
C VAL A 388 -18.43 47.80 -21.12
N GLY A 389 -17.70 48.92 -21.10
CA GLY A 389 -16.72 49.28 -22.13
C GLY A 389 -15.71 48.18 -22.40
N ALA A 390 -15.15 48.16 -23.61
CA ALA A 390 -14.29 47.09 -24.18
C ALA A 390 -12.91 46.91 -23.51
N GLY A 391 -12.85 46.83 -22.19
CA GLY A 391 -11.67 46.40 -21.43
C GLY A 391 -11.62 44.88 -21.34
N SER A 392 -10.45 44.31 -21.63
CA SER A 392 -10.14 42.91 -21.32
C SER A 392 -10.27 42.69 -19.81
N GLN A 393 -11.11 41.74 -19.40
CA GLN A 393 -11.29 41.35 -18.01
C GLN A 393 -10.15 40.40 -17.65
N SER A 394 -9.23 40.82 -16.79
CA SER A 394 -8.16 39.95 -16.32
C SER A 394 -8.60 39.18 -15.09
N ILE A 395 -8.44 37.86 -15.14
CA ILE A 395 -8.53 37.02 -13.94
C ILE A 395 -7.34 37.42 -13.04
N PRO A 396 -7.56 37.82 -11.78
CA PRO A 396 -6.46 38.14 -10.88
C PRO A 396 -5.52 36.94 -10.71
N ALA A 397 -4.21 37.17 -10.70
CA ALA A 397 -3.21 36.10 -10.61
C ALA A 397 -3.44 35.17 -9.39
N SER A 398 -3.80 35.73 -8.24
CA SER A 398 -4.10 34.95 -7.03
C SER A 398 -5.29 34.00 -7.16
N ILE A 399 -6.25 34.32 -8.03
CA ILE A 399 -7.42 33.49 -8.34
C ILE A 399 -6.99 32.34 -9.25
N LEU A 400 -6.22 32.66 -10.29
CA LEU A 400 -5.65 31.66 -11.20
C LEU A 400 -4.76 30.68 -10.44
N ASP A 401 -3.85 31.18 -9.58
CA ASP A 401 -2.97 30.35 -8.75
C ASP A 401 -3.77 29.38 -7.87
N ARG A 402 -4.88 29.84 -7.27
CA ARG A 402 -5.72 28.99 -6.42
C ARG A 402 -6.44 27.91 -7.21
N LEU A 403 -6.95 28.23 -8.40
CA LEU A 403 -7.59 27.26 -9.28
C LEU A 403 -6.57 26.25 -9.82
N SER A 404 -5.41 26.72 -10.28
CA SER A 404 -4.31 25.88 -10.77
C SER A 404 -3.72 24.97 -9.71
N ASN A 405 -3.60 25.44 -8.45
CA ASN A 405 -3.16 24.59 -7.36
C ASN A 405 -4.19 23.50 -7.03
N PHE A 406 -5.48 23.81 -7.13
CA PHE A 406 -6.53 22.80 -6.94
C PHE A 406 -6.55 21.78 -8.09
N ASP A 407 -6.43 22.23 -9.34
CA ASP A 407 -6.31 21.35 -10.52
C ASP A 407 -5.09 20.41 -10.40
N ARG A 408 -3.94 20.96 -10.02
CA ARG A 408 -2.73 20.17 -9.75
C ARG A 408 -2.96 19.15 -8.64
N TYR A 409 -3.61 19.53 -7.55
CA TYR A 409 -3.95 18.61 -6.46
C TYR A 409 -4.85 17.45 -6.92
N LEU A 410 -5.85 17.71 -7.77
CA LEU A 410 -6.70 16.66 -8.34
C LEU A 410 -5.90 15.69 -9.22
N ILE A 411 -5.05 16.23 -10.10
CA ILE A 411 -4.18 15.45 -11.00
C ILE A 411 -3.20 14.61 -10.17
N GLU A 412 -2.51 15.21 -9.20
CA GLU A 412 -1.59 14.51 -8.29
C GLU A 412 -2.28 13.35 -7.56
N CYS A 413 -3.50 13.53 -7.06
CA CYS A 413 -4.25 12.45 -6.42
C CYS A 413 -4.58 11.30 -7.38
N ALA A 414 -4.99 11.63 -8.61
CA ALA A 414 -5.30 10.62 -9.64
C ALA A 414 -4.06 9.84 -10.06
N ASP A 415 -2.97 10.55 -10.32
CA ASP A 415 -1.67 9.97 -10.71
C ASP A 415 -1.12 9.10 -9.56
N MET A 416 -1.18 9.55 -8.31
CA MET A 416 -0.77 8.74 -7.16
C MET A 416 -1.56 7.44 -7.04
N ALA A 417 -2.88 7.46 -7.24
CA ALA A 417 -3.71 6.26 -7.19
C ALA A 417 -3.41 5.30 -8.36
N GLY A 418 -3.17 5.83 -9.56
CA GLY A 418 -2.74 5.04 -10.71
C GLY A 418 -1.36 4.42 -10.52
N ASN A 419 -0.39 5.23 -10.09
CA ASN A 419 1.00 4.82 -9.86
C ASN A 419 1.11 3.79 -8.74
N SER A 420 0.36 3.96 -7.65
CA SER A 420 0.37 3.01 -6.54
C SER A 420 -0.09 1.62 -6.98
N LYS A 421 -1.14 1.56 -7.81
CA LYS A 421 -1.64 0.29 -8.33
C LYS A 421 -0.64 -0.34 -9.29
N ARG A 422 -0.09 0.43 -10.24
CA ARG A 422 0.94 -0.05 -11.19
C ARG A 422 2.16 -0.59 -10.45
N LEU A 423 2.60 0.07 -9.40
CA LEU A 423 3.73 -0.35 -8.59
C LEU A 423 3.44 -1.64 -7.82
N ALA A 424 2.28 -1.73 -7.18
CA ALA A 424 1.85 -2.92 -6.45
C ALA A 424 1.74 -4.14 -7.37
N ASP A 425 1.09 -3.96 -8.52
CA ASP A 425 0.93 -5.02 -9.53
C ASP A 425 2.29 -5.42 -10.10
N GLY A 426 3.20 -4.46 -10.34
CA GLY A 426 4.57 -4.71 -10.81
C GLY A 426 5.38 -5.58 -9.84
N ILE A 427 5.43 -5.21 -8.56
CA ILE A 427 6.18 -5.98 -7.55
C ILE A 427 5.63 -7.41 -7.45
N ARG A 428 4.30 -7.58 -7.42
CA ARG A 428 3.64 -8.89 -7.28
C ARG A 428 3.77 -9.76 -8.53
N ALA A 429 3.69 -9.15 -9.71
CA ALA A 429 3.88 -9.83 -10.98
C ALA A 429 5.35 -10.03 -11.35
N ARG A 430 6.29 -9.50 -10.55
CA ARG A 430 7.72 -9.46 -10.85
C ARG A 430 8.02 -8.76 -12.18
N ALA A 431 7.23 -7.73 -12.47
CA ALA A 431 7.40 -6.86 -13.63
C ALA A 431 7.91 -5.49 -13.17
N PRO A 432 8.80 -4.84 -13.93
CA PRO A 432 9.31 -3.53 -13.57
C PRO A 432 8.22 -2.46 -13.65
N TYR A 433 8.32 -1.46 -12.79
CA TYR A 433 7.59 -0.21 -12.94
C TYR A 433 8.17 0.56 -14.13
N VAL A 434 7.35 0.78 -15.15
CA VAL A 434 7.77 1.52 -16.35
C VAL A 434 7.55 3.01 -16.15
N VAL A 435 8.65 3.77 -16.13
CA VAL A 435 8.64 5.23 -16.13
C VAL A 435 8.09 5.70 -17.47
N ALA A 436 6.94 6.38 -17.44
CA ALA A 436 6.30 6.89 -18.65
C ALA A 436 6.95 8.21 -19.09
N ALA A 437 7.24 8.36 -20.38
CA ALA A 437 7.49 9.67 -20.95
C ALA A 437 6.17 10.46 -20.92
N ARG A 438 6.14 11.64 -20.29
CA ARG A 438 4.90 12.43 -20.15
C ARG A 438 4.35 12.93 -21.50
N GLY A 439 5.11 12.77 -22.58
CA GLY A 439 4.70 13.09 -23.95
C GLY A 439 3.56 12.23 -24.53
N ASP A 440 3.33 11.01 -24.02
CA ASP A 440 2.30 10.08 -24.52
C ASP A 440 1.22 9.73 -23.48
N SER A 441 1.21 10.42 -22.33
CA SER A 441 0.09 10.31 -21.39
C SER A 441 -1.14 10.98 -21.99
N VAL A 442 -1.92 10.17 -22.71
CA VAL A 442 -3.33 10.42 -22.95
C VAL A 442 -3.93 10.75 -21.58
N ARG A 443 -4.18 12.04 -21.34
CA ARG A 443 -5.02 12.55 -20.25
C ARG A 443 -6.10 11.52 -20.00
N GLY A 444 -6.08 10.94 -18.81
CA GLY A 444 -6.93 9.81 -18.42
C GLY A 444 -8.30 9.97 -19.06
N THR A 445 -8.56 9.14 -20.06
CA THR A 445 -9.95 8.90 -20.43
C THR A 445 -10.56 8.38 -19.15
N ARG A 446 -11.48 9.16 -18.59
CA ARG A 446 -12.39 8.68 -17.57
C ARG A 446 -12.77 7.26 -17.96
N VAL A 447 -12.60 6.34 -17.02
CA VAL A 447 -13.01 4.95 -17.19
C VAL A 447 -14.54 4.95 -17.30
N ASP A 448 -15.04 5.24 -18.50
CA ASP A 448 -16.35 4.85 -18.95
C ASP A 448 -16.23 3.37 -19.32
N GLY A 449 -16.88 2.52 -18.53
CA GLY A 449 -17.03 1.10 -18.86
C GLY A 449 -16.69 0.13 -17.75
N LEU A 450 -17.38 0.23 -16.61
CA LEU A 450 -17.92 -0.99 -15.99
C LEU A 450 -19.05 -1.50 -16.90
N GLY A 451 -18.67 -2.15 -18.01
CA GLY A 451 -19.54 -2.93 -18.89
C GLY A 451 -18.83 -4.26 -19.11
N ASP A 452 -19.14 -5.27 -18.29
CA ASP A 452 -20.12 -6.30 -18.64
C ASP A 452 -19.62 -7.19 -19.78
N GLY A 453 -18.82 -8.19 -19.40
CA GLY A 453 -18.60 -9.42 -20.14
C GLY A 453 -19.28 -10.56 -19.41
N GLY A 454 -20.61 -10.56 -19.38
CA GLY A 454 -21.40 -11.64 -18.82
C GLY A 454 -21.24 -12.96 -19.59
N ALA A 455 -21.23 -14.05 -18.83
CA ALA A 455 -21.75 -15.34 -19.25
C ALA A 455 -22.62 -15.93 -18.13
N ASN A 456 -23.92 -15.60 -18.21
CA ASN A 456 -25.12 -16.35 -17.78
C ASN A 456 -25.02 -17.38 -16.63
N GLN A 457 -25.85 -17.19 -15.59
CA GLN A 457 -27.16 -17.86 -15.49
C GLN A 457 -28.02 -17.31 -14.32
N ASN A 458 -29.29 -17.11 -14.64
CA ASN A 458 -30.47 -16.78 -13.82
C ASN A 458 -30.45 -17.16 -12.33
N VAL A 459 -31.06 -16.31 -11.47
CA VAL A 459 -32.32 -16.61 -10.74
C VAL A 459 -32.79 -15.36 -9.95
N GLU A 460 -33.99 -14.91 -10.34
CA GLU A 460 -35.09 -14.26 -9.59
C GLU A 460 -34.84 -13.38 -8.35
N SER A 461 -35.18 -12.11 -8.56
CA SER A 461 -35.82 -11.15 -7.66
C SER A 461 -36.45 -11.68 -6.35
N GLY A 462 -35.96 -11.15 -5.23
CA GLY A 462 -36.66 -11.13 -3.94
C GLY A 462 -36.19 -9.93 -3.12
N GLY A 463 -36.92 -8.81 -3.17
CA GLY A 463 -36.57 -7.59 -2.46
C GLY A 463 -36.71 -7.72 -0.94
N ARG A 464 -35.89 -6.96 -0.19
CA ARG A 464 -36.26 -6.28 1.06
C ARG A 464 -35.12 -5.44 1.66
N THR A 465 -35.49 -4.19 1.93
CA THR A 465 -35.18 -3.38 3.12
C THR A 465 -33.72 -3.00 3.41
N ILE A 466 -33.46 -1.72 3.17
CA ILE A 466 -32.35 -0.92 3.69
C ILE A 466 -32.40 -0.95 5.23
N ALA A 467 -31.45 -1.64 5.85
CA ALA A 467 -31.12 -1.45 7.26
C ALA A 467 -29.84 -0.61 7.34
N GLN A 468 -29.96 0.58 7.94
CA GLN A 468 -28.84 1.43 8.32
C GLN A 468 -27.90 0.68 9.25
N GLY A 469 -26.74 0.25 8.74
CA GLY A 469 -25.62 -0.28 9.53
C GLY A 469 -24.63 0.83 9.86
N GLN A 470 -24.42 1.06 11.15
CA GLN A 470 -23.40 1.97 11.68
C GLN A 470 -21.98 1.59 11.20
N PRO A 471 -21.08 2.56 10.99
CA PRO A 471 -19.69 2.28 10.67
C PRO A 471 -18.99 1.63 11.87
N SER A 472 -18.53 0.39 11.68
CA SER A 472 -17.78 -0.37 12.69
C SER A 472 -16.31 0.02 12.71
N ALA A 473 -15.76 0.01 13.92
CA ALA A 473 -14.44 0.45 14.32
C ALA A 473 -13.29 -0.32 13.65
N ILE A 474 -12.43 0.38 12.90
CA ILE A 474 -11.15 -0.17 12.40
C ILE A 474 -9.92 0.55 13.01
N ALA A 475 -10.10 1.67 13.73
CA ALA A 475 -8.99 2.44 14.30
C ALA A 475 -8.58 2.07 15.75
N ARG A 476 -9.10 1.00 16.36
CA ARG A 476 -8.87 0.71 17.81
C ARG A 476 -7.76 -0.28 18.15
N GLY A 477 -7.17 -0.96 17.15
CA GLY A 477 -6.13 -1.97 17.39
C GLY A 477 -4.82 -1.38 17.93
N GLY A 478 -4.26 -0.39 17.24
CA GLY A 478 -2.97 0.22 17.63
C GLY A 478 -3.01 1.03 18.92
N GLU A 479 -4.17 1.62 19.25
CA GLU A 479 -4.30 2.46 20.46
C GLU A 479 -4.45 1.63 21.75
N SER A 480 -5.02 0.43 21.64
CA SER A 480 -5.10 -0.59 22.70
C SER A 480 -3.70 -1.06 23.12
N ASP A 481 -2.89 -1.48 22.15
CA ASP A 481 -1.53 -1.97 22.38
C ASP A 481 -0.60 -0.86 22.90
N ARG A 482 -0.77 0.37 22.39
CA ARG A 482 -0.05 1.56 22.88
C ARG A 482 -0.35 1.86 24.35
N ARG A 483 -1.62 1.75 24.78
CA ARG A 483 -2.02 1.96 26.19
C ARG A 483 -1.56 0.83 27.12
N GLN A 484 -1.46 -0.39 26.62
CA GLN A 484 -1.01 -1.53 27.42
C GLN A 484 0.51 -1.49 27.67
N ARG A 485 1.31 -1.03 26.68
CA ARG A 485 2.76 -0.84 26.83
C ARG A 485 3.14 0.33 27.75
N LEU A 486 2.41 1.45 27.69
CA LEU A 486 2.61 2.60 28.61
C LEU A 486 2.34 2.28 30.09
N ARG A 487 1.58 1.22 30.38
CA ARG A 487 1.34 0.75 31.77
C ARG A 487 2.43 -0.20 32.28
N ARG A 488 3.12 -0.93 31.40
CA ARG A 488 4.19 -1.87 31.78
C ARG A 488 5.53 -1.19 32.06
N ASN A 489 5.82 -0.07 31.41
CA ASN A 489 7.13 0.60 31.50
C ASN A 489 7.16 1.77 32.50
N ARG A 490 6.23 1.85 33.46
CA ARG A 490 6.26 2.90 34.49
C ARG A 490 7.09 2.43 35.70
N PRO A 491 8.31 2.95 35.93
CA PRO A 491 9.07 2.62 37.13
C PRO A 491 8.33 3.13 38.37
N SER A 492 8.17 2.25 39.37
CA SER A 492 7.58 2.60 40.66
C SER A 492 8.58 3.41 41.51
N SER A 493 8.60 4.73 41.38
CA SER A 493 9.40 5.61 42.23
C SER A 493 8.52 6.36 43.24
N ARG A 494 8.39 5.78 44.45
CA ARG A 494 8.08 6.53 45.68
C ARG A 494 8.51 5.72 46.91
N GLN A 495 9.80 5.75 47.21
CA GLN A 495 10.28 5.67 48.59
C GLN A 495 10.93 7.03 48.90
N ARG A 496 10.30 7.81 49.79
CA ARG A 496 10.94 8.95 50.45
C ARG A 496 11.50 8.46 51.79
N PRO A 497 12.73 8.85 52.17
CA PRO A 497 13.30 8.49 53.46
C PRO A 497 12.61 9.28 54.58
N GLY A 498 12.33 8.59 55.69
CA GLY A 498 11.85 9.19 56.91
C GLY A 498 12.95 9.99 57.61
N GLY A 499 12.71 11.28 57.81
CA GLY A 499 13.38 12.07 58.84
C GLY A 499 12.55 12.05 60.12
N ARG A 500 13.14 11.59 61.23
CA ARG A 500 12.61 11.83 62.57
C ARG A 500 13.75 12.35 63.46
N HIS A 501 13.43 13.44 64.14
CA HIS A 501 14.13 14.05 65.25
C HIS A 501 14.72 13.04 66.24
N LEU A 502 16.00 13.21 66.57
CA LEU A 502 16.49 13.73 67.86
C LEU A 502 17.96 14.12 67.72
#